data_AF-A0A522UJI4-F1
#
_entry.id   AF-A0A522UJI4-F1
#
_cell.length_a   1.000
_cell.length_b   1.000
_cell.length_c   1.000
_cell.angle_alpha   90.00
_cell.angle_beta   90.00
_cell.angle_gamma   90.00
#
_symmetry.space_group_name_H-M   'P 1'
#
loop_
_entity.id
_entity.type
_entity.pdbx_description
1 polymer ?
#
loop_
_entity_poly.entity_id
_entity_poly.type
_entity_poly.pdbx_seq_one_letter_code
_entity_poly.pdbx_strand_id
1 'polypeptide(L)'
;MGIEMSYPPSAFSRQPKGRAGQATAELVVGLLALLVVFMGMLQIQSLARAHTQTLLAARQQAGQDALASPYVLRNATLRWISDWQAGTDKIIYSRDDTARLGNSGAANDGIIVPANPSALNTYVPGNELSAASTATLAELFLTHGQSISQPIDLFPIIRNLVYGATAIQFQSDAWLTWTHIE
;
A
#
# COMPACT_ATOMS: atom_id res chain seq x y z
N MET A 1 32.43 -4.19 -89.15
CA MET A 1 31.91 -5.20 -88.21
C MET A 1 32.20 -4.67 -86.81
N GLY A 2 31.26 -3.90 -86.26
CA GLY A 2 31.42 -3.16 -85.02
C GLY A 2 30.76 -3.89 -83.86
N ILE A 3 31.41 -3.91 -82.70
CA ILE A 3 30.81 -4.37 -81.45
C ILE A 3 30.88 -3.18 -80.49
N GLU A 4 29.78 -2.40 -80.45
CA GLU A 4 29.53 -1.46 -79.37
C GLU A 4 29.17 -2.25 -78.12
N MET A 5 30.06 -2.20 -77.14
CA MET A 5 29.82 -2.78 -75.81
C MET A 5 29.09 -1.74 -74.96
N SER A 6 27.76 -1.84 -74.93
CA SER A 6 26.87 -1.02 -74.12
C SER A 6 27.01 -1.38 -72.64
N TYR A 7 27.59 -0.48 -71.84
CA TYR A 7 27.52 -0.56 -70.38
C TYR A 7 26.20 0.04 -69.88
N PRO A 8 25.44 -0.64 -69.00
CA PRO A 8 24.30 -0.02 -68.37
C PRO A 8 24.77 1.01 -67.33
N PRO A 9 24.17 2.21 -67.25
CA PRO A 9 24.46 3.15 -66.19
C PRO A 9 23.90 2.62 -64.86
N SER A 10 24.79 2.18 -63.98
CA SER A 10 24.51 1.95 -62.57
C SER A 10 24.48 3.28 -61.81
N ALA A 11 23.30 3.79 -61.47
CA ALA A 11 23.14 4.76 -60.38
C ALA A 11 21.67 4.86 -59.96
N PHE A 12 21.20 3.94 -59.11
CA PHE A 12 20.14 4.29 -58.17
C PHE A 12 20.71 5.32 -57.21
N SER A 13 20.52 6.60 -57.53
CA SER A 13 20.75 7.69 -56.59
C SER A 13 19.83 7.47 -55.39
N ARG A 14 20.41 7.07 -54.24
CA ARG A 14 19.73 7.18 -52.97
C ARG A 14 19.44 8.66 -52.74
N GLN A 15 18.21 9.08 -52.98
CA GLN A 15 17.78 10.42 -52.58
C GLN A 15 18.08 10.56 -51.08
N PRO A 16 18.81 11.60 -50.65
CA PRO A 16 18.97 11.88 -49.24
C PRO A 16 17.57 12.17 -48.68
N LYS A 17 17.04 11.26 -47.86
CA LYS A 17 15.79 11.47 -47.12
C LYS A 17 15.90 12.82 -46.42
N GLY A 18 15.07 13.77 -46.85
CA GLY A 18 15.13 15.15 -46.40
C GLY A 18 15.01 15.25 -44.88
N ARG A 19 15.96 15.96 -44.27
CA ARG A 19 15.94 16.36 -42.84
C ARG A 19 14.80 17.32 -42.50
N ALA A 20 14.08 17.83 -43.52
CA ALA A 20 12.94 18.72 -43.39
C ALA A 20 11.70 17.92 -42.93
N GLY A 21 11.53 17.79 -41.62
CA GLY A 21 10.39 17.09 -40.99
C GLY A 21 10.80 16.31 -39.74
N GLN A 22 12.08 15.92 -39.65
CA GLN A 22 12.63 15.25 -38.48
C GLN A 22 12.59 16.14 -37.24
N ALA A 23 13.00 17.41 -37.36
CA ALA A 23 13.00 18.35 -36.24
C ALA A 23 11.59 18.58 -35.67
N THR A 24 10.58 18.69 -36.54
CA THR A 24 9.18 18.83 -36.11
C THR A 24 8.68 17.55 -35.44
N ALA A 25 9.01 16.38 -35.98
CA ALA A 25 8.65 15.11 -35.38
C ALA A 25 9.30 14.93 -33.99
N GLU A 26 10.59 15.24 -33.85
CA GLU A 26 11.31 15.19 -32.57
C GLU A 26 10.73 16.17 -31.55
N LEU A 27 10.36 17.38 -31.97
CA LEU A 27 9.71 18.36 -31.10
C LEU A 27 8.36 17.85 -30.60
N VAL A 28 7.53 17.28 -31.48
CA VAL A 28 6.22 16.73 -31.11
C VAL A 28 6.39 15.56 -30.16
N VAL A 29 7.32 14.64 -30.43
CA VAL A 29 7.60 13.50 -29.55
C VAL A 29 8.11 13.98 -28.19
N GLY A 30 9.02 14.95 -28.14
CA GLY A 30 9.51 15.53 -26.90
C GLY A 30 8.41 16.21 -26.09
N LEU A 31 7.53 16.95 -26.76
CA LEU A 31 6.38 17.59 -26.11
C LEU A 31 5.40 16.57 -25.54
N LEU A 32 5.10 15.49 -26.29
CA LEU A 32 4.26 14.41 -25.81
C LEU A 32 4.88 13.70 -24.60
N ALA A 33 6.18 13.41 -24.63
CA ALA A 33 6.89 12.81 -23.51
C ALA A 33 6.81 13.69 -22.25
N LEU A 34 7.00 15.00 -22.41
CA LEU A 34 6.87 15.96 -21.32
C LEU A 34 5.45 15.97 -20.73
N LEU A 35 4.41 16.01 -21.58
CA LEU A 35 3.01 15.94 -21.15
C LEU A 35 2.69 14.64 -20.38
N VAL A 36 3.23 13.50 -20.82
CA VAL A 36 3.08 12.21 -20.14
C VAL A 36 3.65 12.28 -18.72
N VAL A 37 4.86 12.85 -18.57
CA VAL A 37 5.50 13.01 -17.26
C VAL A 37 4.66 13.91 -16.35
N PHE A 38 4.18 15.05 -16.86
CA PHE A 38 3.33 15.96 -16.10
C PHE A 38 2.02 15.29 -15.66
N MET A 39 1.36 14.52 -16.53
CA MET A 39 0.15 13.77 -16.14
C MET A 39 0.46 12.72 -15.07
N GLY A 40 1.60 12.04 -15.16
CA GLY A 40 2.04 11.08 -14.14
C GLY A 40 2.23 11.75 -12.77
N MET A 41 2.87 12.91 -12.73
CA MET A 41 3.04 13.67 -11.48
C MET A 41 1.70 14.09 -10.87
N LEU A 42 0.77 14.60 -11.68
CA LEU A 42 -0.57 14.96 -11.22
C LEU A 42 -1.34 13.75 -10.68
N GLN A 43 -1.21 12.59 -11.34
CA GLN A 43 -1.84 11.35 -10.88
C GLN A 43 -1.28 10.92 -9.53
N ILE A 44 0.05 10.91 -9.36
CA ILE A 44 0.71 10.54 -8.11
C ILE A 44 0.22 11.46 -6.98
N GLN A 45 0.16 12.76 -7.23
CA GLN A 45 -0.32 13.73 -6.25
C GLN A 45 -1.79 13.52 -5.87
N SER A 46 -2.65 13.19 -6.85
CA SER A 46 -4.05 12.85 -6.61
C SER A 46 -4.19 11.60 -5.72
N LEU A 47 -3.44 10.55 -6.03
CA LEU A 47 -3.43 9.30 -5.26
C LEU A 47 -2.89 9.50 -3.84
N ALA A 48 -1.79 10.24 -3.68
CA ALA A 48 -1.19 10.54 -2.39
C ALA A 48 -2.14 11.35 -1.49
N ARG A 49 -2.85 12.33 -2.07
CA ARG A 49 -3.87 13.10 -1.36
C ARG A 49 -5.01 12.20 -0.90
N ALA A 50 -5.54 11.36 -1.77
CA ALA A 50 -6.63 10.45 -1.42
C ALA A 50 -6.21 9.46 -0.32
N HIS A 51 -5.03 8.86 -0.44
CA HIS A 51 -4.49 7.98 0.59
C HIS A 51 -4.38 8.67 1.96
N THR A 52 -3.84 9.89 1.98
CA THR A 52 -3.69 10.69 3.21
C THR A 52 -5.06 11.02 3.83
N GLN A 53 -6.03 11.42 3.01
CA GLN A 53 -7.39 11.73 3.47
C GLN A 53 -8.08 10.50 4.05
N THR A 54 -7.96 9.34 3.40
CA THR A 54 -8.52 8.08 3.90
C THR A 54 -7.87 7.65 5.20
N LEU A 55 -6.55 7.79 5.33
CA LEU A 55 -5.85 7.52 6.59
C LEU A 55 -6.28 8.47 7.71
N LEU A 56 -6.43 9.77 7.42
CA LEU A 56 -6.90 10.75 8.40
C LEU A 56 -8.34 10.45 8.85
N ALA A 57 -9.22 10.07 7.93
CA ALA A 57 -10.59 9.67 8.27
C ALA A 57 -10.63 8.42 9.15
N ALA A 58 -9.83 7.40 8.82
CA ALA A 58 -9.69 6.20 9.66
C ALA A 58 -9.18 6.56 11.07
N ARG A 59 -8.14 7.39 11.16
CA ARG A 59 -7.62 7.87 12.46
C ARG A 59 -8.62 8.71 13.24
N GLN A 60 -9.39 9.56 12.58
CA GLN A 60 -10.42 10.37 13.22
C GLN A 60 -11.50 9.48 13.84
N GLN A 61 -11.95 8.44 13.13
CA GLN A 61 -12.90 7.47 13.67
C GLN A 61 -12.32 6.73 14.88
N ALA A 62 -11.11 6.18 14.75
CA ALA A 62 -10.43 5.51 15.86
C ALA A 62 -10.26 6.44 17.07
N GLY A 63 -9.95 7.72 16.83
CA GLY A 63 -9.72 8.73 17.86
C GLY A 63 -11.00 9.15 18.58
N GLN A 64 -12.12 9.25 17.86
CA GLN A 64 -13.43 9.49 18.47
C GLN A 64 -13.82 8.34 19.41
N ASP A 65 -13.60 7.10 18.97
CA ASP A 65 -13.88 5.93 19.80
C ASP A 65 -12.87 5.80 20.95
N ALA A 66 -11.61 6.23 20.76
CA ALA A 66 -10.56 6.20 21.79
C ALA A 66 -10.87 7.13 22.97
N LEU A 67 -11.61 8.21 22.73
CA LEU A 67 -12.05 9.18 23.74
C LEU A 67 -13.48 8.90 24.24
N ALA A 68 -14.18 7.92 23.66
CA ALA A 68 -15.55 7.64 24.03
C ALA A 68 -15.62 6.93 25.39
N SER A 69 -16.60 7.29 26.20
CA SER A 69 -16.99 6.56 27.40
C SER A 69 -18.48 6.20 27.29
N PRO A 70 -18.87 4.91 27.32
CA PRO A 70 -18.04 3.72 27.58
C PRO A 70 -17.15 3.29 26.40
N TYR A 71 -16.21 2.37 26.66
CA TYR A 71 -15.38 1.73 25.63
C TYR A 71 -16.24 1.14 24.50
N VAL A 72 -15.94 1.51 23.25
CA VAL A 72 -16.65 1.03 22.06
C VAL A 72 -15.74 0.15 21.23
N LEU A 73 -15.96 -1.16 21.29
CA LEU A 73 -15.38 -2.10 20.33
C LEU A 73 -16.30 -2.17 19.10
N ARG A 74 -16.04 -1.34 18.08
CA ARG A 74 -16.68 -1.56 16.76
C ARG A 74 -16.16 -2.87 16.20
N ASN A 75 -17.03 -3.65 15.52
CA ASN A 75 -16.80 -4.97 14.89
C ASN A 75 -15.47 -5.09 14.10
N ALA A 76 -14.36 -5.02 14.81
CA ALA A 76 -13.03 -5.10 14.26
C ALA A 76 -12.62 -6.55 14.47
N THR A 77 -12.62 -7.30 13.38
CA THR A 77 -12.01 -8.63 13.38
C THR A 77 -10.50 -8.43 13.52
N LEU A 78 -10.03 -8.46 14.77
CA LEU A 78 -8.61 -8.48 15.09
C LEU A 78 -7.97 -9.64 14.34
N ARG A 79 -7.17 -9.30 13.34
CA ARG A 79 -6.41 -10.27 12.57
C ARG A 79 -5.11 -10.54 13.28
N TRP A 80 -5.13 -11.52 14.17
CA TRP A 80 -3.94 -12.00 14.85
C TRP A 80 -2.94 -12.54 13.83
N ILE A 81 -1.69 -12.12 13.94
CA ILE A 81 -0.59 -12.65 13.17
C ILE A 81 0.30 -13.39 14.14
N SER A 82 0.45 -14.69 13.92
CA SER A 82 1.34 -15.55 14.73
C SER A 82 2.75 -15.58 14.17
N ASP A 83 2.87 -15.55 12.85
CA ASP A 83 4.14 -15.67 12.14
C ASP A 83 4.00 -15.13 10.71
N TRP A 84 5.11 -15.02 9.99
CA TRP A 84 5.17 -14.71 8.57
C TRP A 84 5.70 -15.90 7.79
N GLN A 85 4.97 -16.31 6.77
CA GLN A 85 5.43 -17.34 5.85
C GLN A 85 6.18 -16.65 4.70
N ALA A 86 7.46 -16.97 4.59
CA ALA A 86 8.34 -16.44 3.56
C ALA A 86 7.79 -16.74 2.16
N GLY A 87 7.87 -15.75 1.29
CA GLY A 87 7.45 -15.82 -0.10
C GLY A 87 8.40 -16.62 -0.99
N THR A 88 8.36 -16.30 -2.29
CA THR A 88 9.13 -16.98 -3.32
C THR A 88 10.63 -16.75 -3.14
N ASP A 89 11.02 -15.57 -2.64
CA ASP A 89 12.41 -15.19 -2.40
C ASP A 89 13.02 -15.85 -1.14
N LYS A 90 12.18 -16.47 -0.29
CA LYS A 90 12.53 -17.10 0.99
C LYS A 90 13.15 -16.12 2.00
N ILE A 91 12.97 -14.82 1.83
CA ILE A 91 13.45 -13.79 2.76
C ILE A 91 12.27 -13.42 3.68
N ILE A 92 12.45 -13.57 4.99
CA ILE A 92 11.40 -13.22 5.96
C ILE A 92 11.27 -11.69 6.05
N TYR A 93 10.03 -11.23 6.17
CA TYR A 93 9.59 -9.84 6.18
C TYR A 93 9.74 -9.13 4.82
N SER A 94 9.58 -9.87 3.72
CA SER A 94 9.56 -9.34 2.37
C SER A 94 8.13 -9.01 1.90
N ARG A 95 8.00 -8.37 0.73
CA ARG A 95 6.71 -7.91 0.19
C ARG A 95 5.78 -9.05 -0.22
N ASP A 96 6.35 -10.17 -0.63
CA ASP A 96 5.60 -11.35 -1.09
C ASP A 96 5.29 -12.34 0.04
N ASP A 97 5.64 -12.01 1.27
CA ASP A 97 5.29 -12.81 2.44
C ASP A 97 3.79 -12.79 2.73
N THR A 98 3.34 -13.89 3.32
CA THR A 98 1.95 -14.04 3.75
C THR A 98 1.89 -14.18 5.26
N ALA A 99 0.98 -13.43 5.89
CA ALA A 99 0.79 -13.49 7.33
C ALA A 99 0.11 -14.81 7.71
N ARG A 100 0.75 -15.58 8.60
CA ARG A 100 0.15 -16.75 9.21
C ARG A 100 -0.77 -16.30 10.34
N LEU A 101 -2.06 -16.48 10.11
CA LEU A 101 -3.07 -16.05 11.07
C LEU A 101 -2.96 -16.84 12.38
N GLY A 102 -3.06 -16.11 13.49
CA GLY A 102 -3.14 -16.64 14.85
C GLY A 102 -4.53 -16.45 15.45
N ASN A 103 -4.63 -16.59 16.75
CA ASN A 103 -5.80 -16.22 17.54
C ASN A 103 -5.37 -15.77 18.94
N SER A 104 -6.27 -15.10 19.67
CA SER A 104 -6.02 -14.64 21.04
C SER A 104 -5.72 -15.75 22.02
N GLY A 105 -6.35 -16.92 21.85
CA GLY A 105 -6.11 -18.09 22.72
C GLY A 105 -4.66 -18.54 22.66
N ALA A 106 -4.07 -18.60 21.47
CA ALA A 106 -2.67 -18.96 21.29
C ALA A 106 -1.71 -17.94 21.94
N ALA A 107 -2.05 -16.65 21.94
CA ALA A 107 -1.27 -15.64 22.65
C ALA A 107 -1.39 -15.81 24.17
N ASN A 108 -2.58 -16.10 24.68
CA ASN A 108 -2.80 -16.39 26.10
C ASN A 108 -2.02 -17.64 26.55
N ASP A 109 -2.13 -18.74 25.80
CA ASP A 109 -1.49 -20.02 26.14
C ASP A 109 0.03 -19.97 25.96
N GLY A 110 0.53 -19.19 24.99
CA GLY A 110 1.96 -19.09 24.67
C GLY A 110 2.72 -18.03 25.48
N ILE A 111 2.04 -16.99 25.97
CA ILE A 111 2.70 -15.83 26.63
C ILE A 111 2.19 -15.67 28.06
N ILE A 112 0.88 -15.57 28.27
CA ILE A 112 0.29 -15.23 29.57
C ILE A 112 0.37 -16.40 30.55
N VAL A 113 -0.05 -17.60 30.14
CA VAL A 113 -0.04 -18.79 31.01
C VAL A 113 1.38 -19.14 31.46
N PRO A 114 2.41 -19.19 30.58
CA PRO A 114 3.78 -19.46 31.00
C PRO A 114 4.38 -18.35 31.87
N ALA A 115 3.96 -17.10 31.70
CA ALA A 115 4.39 -15.99 32.55
C ALA A 115 3.89 -16.11 34.01
N ASN A 116 2.92 -16.99 34.28
CA ASN A 116 2.35 -17.29 35.59
C ASN A 116 2.01 -16.01 36.39
N PRO A 117 0.99 -15.25 35.97
CA PRO A 117 0.70 -13.93 36.52
C PRO A 117 0.32 -13.97 38.01
N SER A 118 -0.27 -15.07 38.47
CA SER A 118 -0.61 -15.28 39.88
C SER A 118 0.63 -15.42 40.76
N ALA A 119 1.66 -16.13 40.29
CA ALA A 119 2.97 -16.14 40.95
C ALA A 119 3.60 -14.75 40.93
N LEU A 120 3.52 -14.03 39.80
CA LEU A 120 4.06 -12.67 39.68
C LEU A 120 3.44 -11.69 40.69
N ASN A 121 2.12 -11.78 40.93
CA ASN A 121 1.40 -10.97 41.91
C ASN A 121 1.89 -11.22 43.35
N THR A 122 2.43 -12.42 43.62
CA THR A 122 2.99 -12.75 44.94
C THR A 122 4.31 -12.01 45.19
N TYR A 123 5.11 -11.78 44.13
CA TYR A 123 6.40 -11.09 44.22
C TYR A 123 6.27 -9.56 44.06
N VAL A 124 5.34 -9.10 43.22
CA VAL A 124 5.07 -7.68 42.97
C VAL A 124 3.57 -7.45 42.97
N PRO A 125 2.93 -7.26 44.14
CA PRO A 125 1.49 -7.06 44.22
C PRO A 125 1.03 -5.84 43.43
N GLY A 126 -0.06 -5.99 42.67
CA GLY A 126 -0.72 -4.87 41.97
C GLY A 126 -0.06 -4.45 40.65
N ASN A 127 0.77 -5.30 40.05
CA ASN A 127 1.27 -5.03 38.69
C ASN A 127 0.24 -5.41 37.61
N GLU A 128 0.22 -4.66 36.51
CA GLU A 128 -0.72 -4.84 35.39
C GLU A 128 -0.60 -6.21 34.71
N LEU A 129 0.61 -6.79 34.67
CA LEU A 129 0.85 -8.12 34.12
C LEU A 129 0.13 -9.22 34.92
N SER A 130 -0.08 -9.01 36.22
CA SER A 130 -0.83 -9.92 37.08
C SER A 130 -2.32 -9.90 36.78
N ALA A 131 -2.84 -8.73 36.37
CA ALA A 131 -4.21 -8.55 35.91
C ALA A 131 -4.44 -9.15 34.50
N ALA A 132 -3.39 -9.34 33.70
CA ALA A 132 -3.49 -9.92 32.36
C ALA A 132 -3.96 -11.39 32.34
N SER A 133 -4.00 -12.10 33.48
CA SER A 133 -4.46 -13.49 33.58
C SER A 133 -5.94 -13.71 33.24
N THR A 134 -6.76 -12.65 33.30
CA THR A 134 -8.18 -12.68 32.91
C THR A 134 -8.44 -11.98 31.59
N ALA A 135 -7.38 -11.48 30.93
CA ALA A 135 -7.51 -10.54 29.85
C ALA A 135 -7.94 -11.17 28.52
N THR A 136 -9.23 -11.06 28.20
CA THR A 136 -9.74 -11.18 26.83
C THR A 136 -9.35 -9.96 26.00
N LEU A 137 -9.33 -10.09 24.68
CA LEU A 137 -9.00 -9.03 23.72
C LEU A 137 -9.63 -7.64 23.95
N ALA A 138 -10.77 -7.57 24.62
CA ALA A 138 -11.40 -6.32 25.03
C ALA A 138 -10.47 -5.47 25.94
N GLU A 139 -9.48 -6.11 26.58
CA GLU A 139 -8.52 -5.50 27.51
C GLU A 139 -7.20 -5.06 26.87
N LEU A 140 -7.01 -5.19 25.54
CA LEU A 140 -5.94 -4.45 24.88
C LEU A 140 -6.25 -2.95 24.78
N PHE A 141 -7.48 -2.55 25.13
CA PHE A 141 -7.95 -1.17 25.08
C PHE A 141 -7.61 -0.52 23.74
N LEU A 142 -7.87 -1.24 22.64
CA LEU A 142 -7.64 -0.72 21.29
C LEU A 142 -8.96 -0.31 20.67
N THR A 143 -8.94 0.81 19.95
CA THR A 143 -10.03 1.25 19.09
C THR A 143 -9.60 1.17 17.64
N HIS A 144 -10.56 0.85 16.77
CA HIS A 144 -10.34 0.65 15.34
C HIS A 144 -11.18 1.62 14.55
N GLY A 145 -10.52 2.32 13.62
CA GLY A 145 -11.17 3.13 12.61
C GLY A 145 -10.80 2.63 11.22
N GLN A 146 -11.78 2.61 10.33
CA GLN A 146 -11.61 2.14 8.96
C GLN A 146 -12.23 3.15 8.01
N SER A 147 -11.51 3.49 6.95
CA SER A 147 -12.04 4.34 5.90
C SER A 147 -11.68 3.78 4.54
N ILE A 148 -12.60 3.95 3.60
CA ILE A 148 -12.43 3.56 2.21
C ILE A 148 -12.62 4.82 1.37
N SER A 149 -11.65 5.12 0.51
CA SER A 149 -11.72 6.27 -0.40
C SER A 149 -12.82 6.08 -1.44
N GLN A 150 -13.30 7.16 -2.04
CA GLN A 150 -13.97 7.04 -3.34
C GLN A 150 -12.96 6.55 -4.38
N PRO A 151 -13.41 5.84 -5.44
CA PRO A 151 -12.53 5.47 -6.54
C PRO A 151 -11.89 6.71 -7.18
N ILE A 152 -10.56 6.69 -7.34
CA ILE A 152 -9.83 7.74 -8.04
C ILE A 152 -9.54 7.25 -9.45
N ASP A 153 -10.14 7.91 -10.43
CA ASP A 153 -9.90 7.61 -11.83
C ASP A 153 -8.43 7.84 -12.20
N LEU A 154 -7.89 6.90 -12.97
CA LEU A 154 -6.56 7.02 -13.54
C LEU A 154 -6.63 7.71 -14.91
N PHE A 155 -5.66 8.55 -15.24
CA PHE A 155 -5.52 9.05 -16.61
C PHE A 155 -5.28 7.90 -17.60
N PRO A 156 -5.81 7.96 -18.84
CA PRO A 156 -5.70 6.87 -19.82
C PRO A 156 -4.28 6.33 -20.04
N ILE A 157 -3.29 7.24 -20.06
CA ILE A 157 -1.86 6.88 -20.19
C ILE A 157 -1.37 6.06 -18.99
N ILE A 158 -1.83 6.36 -17.77
CA ILE A 158 -1.41 5.68 -16.55
C ILE A 158 -2.12 4.32 -16.37
N ARG A 159 -3.38 4.22 -16.82
CA ARG A 159 -4.20 2.99 -16.75
C ARG A 159 -3.45 1.79 -17.33
N ASN A 160 -2.96 1.94 -18.55
CA ASN A 160 -2.41 0.82 -19.32
C ASN A 160 -0.90 0.62 -19.08
N LEU A 161 -0.18 1.68 -18.72
CA LEU A 161 1.28 1.65 -18.65
C LEU A 161 1.81 1.25 -17.26
N VAL A 162 1.03 1.50 -16.19
CA VAL A 162 1.52 1.32 -14.81
C VAL A 162 0.68 0.33 -14.02
N TYR A 163 -0.65 0.51 -13.98
CA TYR A 163 -1.51 -0.20 -13.01
C TYR A 163 -2.37 -1.32 -13.60
N GLY A 164 -2.65 -1.31 -14.90
CA GLY A 164 -3.60 -2.24 -15.52
C GLY A 164 -5.04 -2.09 -15.03
N ALA A 165 -5.41 -0.92 -14.47
CA ALA A 165 -6.70 -0.65 -13.87
C ALA A 165 -7.26 0.70 -14.35
N THR A 166 -8.58 0.90 -14.25
CA THR A 166 -9.24 2.17 -14.63
C THR A 166 -9.32 3.18 -13.49
N ALA A 167 -9.37 2.68 -12.25
CA ALA A 167 -9.41 3.47 -11.02
C ALA A 167 -8.66 2.72 -9.90
N ILE A 168 -8.23 3.48 -8.89
CA ILE A 168 -7.63 2.94 -7.66
C ILE A 168 -8.49 3.37 -6.48
N GLN A 169 -8.66 2.49 -5.51
CA GLN A 169 -9.31 2.79 -4.24
C GLN A 169 -8.34 2.50 -3.09
N PHE A 170 -8.36 3.36 -2.08
CA PHE A 170 -7.59 3.15 -0.87
C PHE A 170 -8.52 2.67 0.24
N GLN A 171 -8.09 1.62 0.94
CA GLN A 171 -8.61 1.27 2.25
C GLN A 171 -7.52 1.58 3.27
N SER A 172 -7.87 2.31 4.32
CA SER A 172 -6.98 2.58 5.44
C SER A 172 -7.60 2.09 6.74
N ASP A 173 -6.78 1.43 7.54
CA ASP A 173 -7.10 0.94 8.87
C ASP A 173 -6.20 1.67 9.89
N ALA A 174 -6.79 2.16 10.97
CA ALA A 174 -6.08 2.83 12.05
C ALA A 174 -6.46 2.21 13.40
N TRP A 175 -5.45 1.91 14.20
CA TRP A 175 -5.61 1.40 15.55
C TRP A 175 -5.03 2.42 16.53
N LEU A 176 -5.79 2.77 17.56
CA LEU A 176 -5.37 3.67 18.64
C LEU A 176 -5.65 3.01 19.99
N THR A 177 -4.96 3.47 21.03
CA THR A 177 -5.26 3.07 22.40
C THR A 177 -6.45 3.90 22.91
N TRP A 178 -7.42 3.24 23.52
CA TRP A 178 -8.50 3.84 24.27
C TRP A 178 -7.92 4.53 25.50
N THR A 179 -8.15 5.83 25.58
CA THR A 179 -7.69 6.65 26.70
C THR A 179 -8.90 6.96 27.55
N HIS A 180 -9.03 6.23 28.65
CA HIS A 180 -10.01 6.56 29.68
C HIS A 180 -9.67 7.95 30.25
N ILE A 181 -10.63 8.87 30.16
CA ILE A 181 -10.57 10.14 30.89
C ILE A 181 -11.41 9.92 32.14
N GLU A 182 -10.75 9.71 33.28
CA GLU A 182 -11.37 9.80 34.61
C GLU A 182 -11.76 11.24 34.96
#